data_AF-D5MRH3-F1
#
_entry.id   AF-D5MRH3-F1
#
_cell.length_a   1.000
_cell.length_b   1.000
_cell.length_c   1.000
_cell.angle_alpha   90.00
_cell.angle_beta   90.00
_cell.angle_gamma   90.00
#
_symmetry.space_group_name_H-M   'P 1'
#
loop_
_entity.id
_entity.type
_entity.pdbx_description
1 polymer ?
#
loop_
_entity_poly.entity_id
_entity_poly.type
_entity_poly.pdbx_seq_one_letter_code
_entity_poly.pdbx_strand_id
1 'polypeptide(L)' 'MTIRLAVTGDEALLIDVQDPRPDVQLSEAANDGEKGSGLKYARLLGATVSCFMSEDARCKTACCRTSD' A
#
# COMPACT_ATOMS: atom_id res chain seq x y z
N MET A 1 -12.75 -3.53 8.14
CA MET A 1 -11.49 -3.38 7.40
C MET A 1 -10.96 -4.78 7.15
N THR A 2 -10.68 -5.11 5.91
CA THR A 2 -10.10 -6.40 5.52
C THR A 2 -8.70 -6.14 4.98
N ILE A 3 -7.72 -6.94 5.40
CA ILE A 3 -6.34 -6.88 4.90
C ILE A 3 -6.01 -8.22 4.26
N ARG A 4 -5.47 -8.21 3.05
CA ARG A 4 -4.91 -9.39 2.39
C ARG A 4 -3.44 -9.14 2.11
N LEU A 5 -2.65 -10.16 2.36
CA LEU A 5 -1.21 -10.16 2.16
C LEU A 5 -0.89 -11.28 1.18
N ALA A 6 -0.13 -10.97 0.14
CA ALA A 6 0.34 -11.95 -0.82
C ALA A 6 1.79 -11.66 -1.19
N VAL A 7 2.59 -12.71 -1.36
CA VAL A 7 3.91 -12.62 -1.97
C VAL A 7 3.78 -13.12 -3.41
N THR A 8 4.23 -12.33 -4.36
CA THR A 8 4.19 -12.68 -5.78
C THR A 8 5.40 -13.52 -6.18
N GLY A 9 5.35 -14.12 -7.37
CA GLY A 9 6.46 -14.93 -7.90
C GLY A 9 7.74 -14.12 -8.19
N ASP A 10 7.65 -12.80 -8.29
CA ASP A 10 8.76 -11.85 -8.39
C ASP A 10 9.15 -11.23 -7.04
N GLU A 11 8.88 -11.93 -5.93
CA GLU A 11 9.24 -11.56 -4.56
C GLU A 11 8.70 -10.19 -4.09
N ALA A 12 7.64 -9.69 -4.72
CA ALA A 12 6.94 -8.50 -4.25
C ALA A 12 5.95 -8.86 -3.13
N LEU A 13 5.88 -8.01 -2.11
CA LEU A 13 4.81 -8.06 -1.11
C LEU A 13 3.65 -7.18 -1.58
N LEU A 14 2.50 -7.79 -1.82
CA LEU A 14 1.23 -7.12 -2.06
C LEU A 14 0.44 -7.05 -0.75
N ILE A 15 -0.05 -5.85 -0.44
CA ILE A 15 -0.91 -5.57 0.70
C ILE A 15 -2.20 -4.93 0.17
N ASP A 16 -3.27 -5.71 0.11
CA ASP A 16 -4.60 -5.19 -0.23
C ASP A 16 -5.36 -4.84 1.05
N VAL A 17 -5.75 -3.59 1.17
CA VAL A 17 -6.55 -3.06 2.28
C VAL A 17 -7.90 -2.62 1.76
N GLN A 18 -8.96 -3.32 2.17
CA GLN A 18 -10.34 -2.92 1.92
C GLN A 18 -10.87 -2.16 3.15
N ASP A 19 -11.07 -0.85 3.01
CA ASP A 19 -11.76 -0.04 4.02
C ASP A 19 -13.25 0.04 3.64
N PRO A 20 -14.18 -0.40 4.52
CA PRO A 20 -15.61 -0.29 4.25
C PRO A 20 -16.11 1.18 4.20
N ARG A 21 -15.26 2.16 4.52
CA ARG A 21 -15.57 3.60 4.46
C ARG A 21 -14.99 4.20 3.16
N PRO A 22 -15.84 4.48 2.16
CA PRO A 22 -15.39 4.99 0.85
C PRO A 22 -14.86 6.43 0.91
N ASP A 23 -15.10 7.15 2.01
CA ASP A 23 -14.81 8.58 2.14
C ASP A 23 -13.33 8.87 2.47
N VAL A 24 -12.53 7.84 2.74
CA VAL A 24 -11.11 7.99 3.07
C VAL A 24 -10.31 8.21 1.78
N GLN A 25 -10.30 9.46 1.32
CA GLN A 25 -9.42 9.89 0.25
C GLN A 25 -7.97 9.49 0.55
N LEU A 26 -7.29 8.93 -0.44
CA LEU A 26 -5.85 8.73 -0.37
C LEU A 26 -5.19 10.10 -0.25
N SER A 27 -4.45 10.31 0.83
CA SER A 27 -3.57 11.46 0.95
C SER A 27 -2.27 11.10 0.24
N GLU A 28 -1.86 11.91 -0.76
CA GLU A 28 -0.56 11.77 -1.41
C GLU A 28 0.57 11.77 -0.37
N ALA A 29 0.53 12.67 0.61
CA ALA A 29 1.45 12.69 1.74
C ALA A 29 1.48 11.37 2.55
N ALA A 30 0.37 10.63 2.64
CA ALA A 30 0.35 9.32 3.29
C ALA A 30 0.96 8.21 2.42
N ASN A 31 0.70 8.25 1.11
CA ASN A 31 1.37 7.37 0.14
C ASN A 31 2.88 7.62 0.14
N ASP A 32 3.28 8.88 0.33
CA ASP A 32 4.68 9.26 0.38
C ASP A 32 5.39 8.94 1.70
N GLY A 33 4.64 8.46 2.70
CA GLY A 33 5.17 8.16 4.02
C GLY A 33 5.48 9.41 4.84
N GLU A 34 5.07 10.60 4.38
CA GLU A 34 5.15 11.86 5.11
C GLU A 34 4.07 11.96 6.20
N LYS A 35 2.94 11.27 6.00
CA LYS A 35 1.82 11.20 6.94
C LYS A 35 1.51 9.76 7.35
N GLY A 36 1.69 9.47 8.64
CA GLY A 36 1.50 8.13 9.19
C GLY A 36 2.75 7.25 9.05
N SER A 37 2.84 6.20 9.87
CA SER A 37 4.04 5.37 9.98
C SER A 37 3.95 4.02 9.25
N GLY A 38 2.77 3.65 8.73
CA GLY A 38 2.50 2.30 8.21
C GLY A 38 3.39 1.88 7.04
N LEU A 39 3.68 2.80 6.11
CA LEU A 39 4.51 2.53 4.91
C LEU A 39 5.91 3.17 4.99
N LYS A 40 6.15 3.99 6.02
CA LYS A 40 7.41 4.73 6.20
C LYS A 40 8.62 3.78 6.25
N TYR A 41 8.50 2.68 6.96
CA TYR A 41 9.60 1.72 7.11
C TYR A 41 9.85 0.89 5.85
N ALA A 42 8.83 0.62 5.03
CA ALA A 42 9.01 -0.08 3.77
C ALA A 42 9.93 0.71 2.83
N ARG A 43 9.69 2.03 2.67
CA ARG A 43 10.56 2.91 1.88
C ARG A 43 11.98 3.03 2.47
N LEU A 44 12.12 3.14 3.79
CA LEU A 44 13.43 3.20 4.46
C LEU A 44 14.29 1.95 4.21
N LEU A 45 13.66 0.80 4.00
CA LEU A 45 14.31 -0.46 3.66
C LEU A 45 14.58 -0.62 2.15
N GLY A 46 14.45 0.46 1.37
CA GLY A 46 14.69 0.46 -0.08
C GLY A 46 13.56 -0.13 -0.90
N ALA A 47 12.39 -0.38 -0.30
CA ALA A 47 11.25 -0.89 -1.05
C ALA A 47 10.59 0.21 -1.90
N THR A 48 10.34 -0.09 -3.16
CA THR A 48 9.47 0.74 -3.99
C THR A 48 8.02 0.48 -3.58
N VAL A 49 7.32 1.51 -3.13
CA VAL A 49 5.91 1.43 -2.70
C VAL A 49 5.02 2.12 -3.72
N SER A 50 4.06 1.38 -4.27
CA SER A 50 3.03 1.92 -5.16
C SER A 50 1.64 1.63 -4.61
N CYS A 51 0.78 2.64 -4.58
CA CYS A 51 -0.58 2.55 -4.07
C CYS A 51 -1.59 2.73 -5.21
N PHE A 52 -2.52 1.80 -5.34
CA PHE A 52 -3.59 1.86 -6.34
C PHE A 52 -4.95 1.76 -5.66
N MET A 53 -5.93 2.52 -6.15
CA MET A 53 -7.33 2.32 -5.79
C MET A 53 -7.95 1.29 -6.72
N SER A 54 -8.80 0.42 -6.17
CA SER A 54 -9.73 -0.36 -7.00
C SER A 54 -10.71 0.57 -7.74
N GLU A 55 -11.29 0.08 -8.84
CA GLU A 55 -12.26 0.83 -9.64
C GLU A 55 -13.46 1.36 -8.82
N ASP A 56 -13.84 0.65 -7.76
CA ASP A 56 -14.92 1.04 -6.85
C ASP A 56 -14.47 1.97 -5.71
N ALA A 57 -13.19 2.36 -5.68
CA ALA A 57 -12.53 3.17 -4.66
C ALA A 57 -12.63 2.62 -3.22
N ARG A 58 -12.82 1.30 -3.05
CA ARG A 58 -12.95 0.66 -1.72
C ARG A 58 -11.71 -0.08 -1.25
N CYS A 59 -10.82 -0.46 -2.17
CA CYS A 59 -9.59 -1.18 -1.89
C CYS A 59 -8.38 -0.33 -2.24
N LYS A 60 -7.36 -0.44 -1.39
CA LYS A 60 -6.03 0.14 -1.56
C LYS A 60 -5.04 -1.01 -1.70
N THR A 61 -4.37 -1.12 -2.82
CA THR A 61 -3.29 -2.08 -2.99
C THR A 61 -1.97 -1.35 -2.83
N ALA A 62 -1.20 -1.69 -1.80
CA ALA A 62 0.20 -1.29 -1.68
C ALA A 62 1.07 -2.44 -2.21
N CYS A 63 1.88 -2.17 -3.23
CA CYS A 63 2.89 -3.09 -3.73
C CYS A 63 4.27 -2.61 -3.26
N CYS A 64 4.97 -3.47 -2.53
CA CYS A 64 6.32 -3.26 -2.04
C CYS A 64 7.27 -4.21 -2.78
N ARG A 65 8.25 -3.66 -3.52
CA ARG A 65 9.37 -4.45 -4.09
C ARG A 65 10.68 -4.05 -3.47
N THR A 66 11.42 -5.01 -2.95
CA THR A 66 12.84 -4.82 -2.58
C THR A 66 13.68 -4.80 -3.85
N SER A 67 14.65 -3.88 -3.91
CA SER A 67 15.67 -3.88 -4.97
C SER A 67 16.84 -4.68 -4.42
N ASP A 68 17.24 -5.76 -5.10
CA ASP A 68 18.50 -6.48 -4.80
C ASP A 68 19.72 -5.57 -5.00
#